data_AF-A0AAW0GZB4-F1
#
_entry.id   AF-A0AAW0GZB4-F1
#
_cell.length_a   1.000
_cell.length_b   1.000
_cell.length_c   1.000
_cell.angle_alpha   90.00
_cell.angle_beta   90.00
_cell.angle_gamma   90.00
#
_symmetry.space_group_name_H-M   'P 1'
#
loop_
_entity.id
_entity.type
_entity.pdbx_description
1 polymer ?
#
loop_
_entity_poly.entity_id
_entity_poly.type
_entity_poly.pdbx_seq_one_letter_code
_entity_poly.pdbx_strand_id
1 'polypeptide(L)'
;MSTTSSPSPSYAISQMKSLFRQFLRITTTDGRIFLGTFTGTDKHLNIILANAEEFRFAPREEANPNGRYVGLVMIPRRLMVKIEAPEGVLESTDGDNSEDGMYT
;
A
#
# COMPACT_ATOMS: atom_id res chain seq x y z
N MET A 1 17.44 23.44 7.51
CA MET A 1 17.63 21.99 7.71
C MET A 1 16.33 21.46 8.29
N SER A 2 15.48 20.83 7.49
CA SER A 2 14.16 20.36 7.93
C SER A 2 14.32 19.06 8.68
N THR A 3 14.15 19.08 10.00
CA THR A 3 14.15 17.89 10.85
C THR A 3 12.81 17.18 10.67
N THR A 4 12.79 16.07 9.93
CA THR A 4 11.63 15.17 9.89
C THR A 4 11.54 14.46 11.25
N SER A 5 10.70 14.98 12.15
CA SER A 5 10.31 14.26 13.35
C SER A 5 9.61 12.97 12.94
N SER A 6 9.93 11.87 13.63
CA SER A 6 9.26 10.59 13.39
C SER A 6 7.75 10.75 13.58
N PRO A 7 6.91 10.25 12.67
CA PRO A 7 5.47 10.36 12.80
C PRO A 7 5.00 9.69 14.09
N SER A 8 4.02 10.31 14.76
CA SER A 8 3.35 9.68 15.90
C SER A 8 2.69 8.37 15.43
N PRO A 9 2.54 7.36 16.30
CA PRO A 9 1.88 6.10 15.95
C PRO A 9 0.46 6.31 15.36
N SER A 10 -0.26 7.34 15.80
CA SER A 10 -1.58 7.69 15.26
C SER A 10 -1.52 8.13 13.80
N TYR A 11 -0.50 8.89 13.41
CA TYR A 11 -0.29 9.32 12.04
C TYR A 11 -0.01 8.12 11.12
N ALA A 12 0.89 7.22 11.52
CA ALA A 12 1.21 6.03 10.72
C ALA A 12 -0.01 5.11 10.50
N ILE A 13 -0.83 4.94 11.53
CA ILE A 13 -2.09 4.19 11.43
C ILE A 13 -3.07 4.91 10.49
N SER A 14 -3.19 6.24 10.58
CA SER A 14 -4.05 7.03 9.69
C SER A 14 -3.63 6.89 8.23
N GLN A 15 -2.33 7.03 7.95
CA GLN A 15 -1.78 6.87 6.61
C GLN A 15 -1.94 5.45 6.07
N MET A 16 -1.79 4.43 6.92
CA MET A 16 -2.06 3.05 6.52
C MET A 16 -3.55 2.84 6.23
N LYS A 17 -4.44 3.46 7.02
CA LYS A 17 -5.89 3.42 6.82
C LYS A 17 -6.30 4.08 5.50
N SER A 18 -5.72 5.22 5.14
CA SER A 18 -6.02 5.91 3.87
C SER A 18 -5.63 5.09 2.65
N LEU A 19 -4.65 4.20 2.78
CA LEU A 19 -4.26 3.25 1.72
C LEU A 19 -5.26 2.09 1.54
N PHE A 20 -6.17 1.81 2.47
CA PHE A 20 -7.13 0.71 2.30
C PHE A 20 -7.98 0.92 1.05
N ARG A 21 -8.17 -0.17 0.30
CA ARG A 21 -8.88 -0.21 -0.98
C ARG A 21 -8.22 0.61 -2.10
N GLN A 22 -7.04 1.17 -1.86
CA GLN A 22 -6.25 1.80 -2.91
C GLN A 22 -5.51 0.75 -3.72
N PHE A 23 -5.28 1.08 -4.98
CA PHE A 23 -4.43 0.28 -5.85
C PHE A 23 -2.97 0.48 -5.43
N LEU A 24 -2.23 -0.60 -5.19
CA LEU A 24 -0.82 -0.55 -4.85
C LEU A 24 0.02 -1.25 -5.92
N ARG A 25 1.22 -0.72 -6.10
CA ARG A 25 2.31 -1.39 -6.80
C ARG A 25 3.36 -1.85 -5.80
N ILE A 26 3.63 -3.15 -5.75
CA ILE A 26 4.61 -3.75 -4.86
C ILE A 26 5.71 -4.39 -5.68
N THR A 27 6.94 -3.94 -5.51
CA THR A 27 8.13 -4.56 -6.09
C THR A 27 8.76 -5.51 -5.09
N THR A 28 9.19 -6.67 -5.56
CA THR A 28 9.80 -7.71 -4.74
C THR A 28 11.27 -7.95 -5.08
N THR A 29 11.99 -8.57 -4.16
CA THR A 29 13.44 -8.83 -4.25
C THR A 29 13.83 -9.74 -5.41
N ASP A 30 12.91 -10.59 -5.89
CA ASP A 30 13.15 -11.54 -6.97
C ASP A 30 12.76 -11.00 -8.36
N GLY A 31 12.44 -9.71 -8.45
CA GLY A 31 12.15 -9.05 -9.72
C GLY A 31 10.68 -9.11 -10.16
N ARG A 32 9.77 -9.57 -9.28
CA ARG A 32 8.33 -9.48 -9.53
C ARG A 32 7.75 -8.14 -9.10
N ILE A 33 6.73 -7.71 -9.83
CA ILE A 33 5.86 -6.58 -9.50
C ILE A 33 4.44 -7.10 -9.35
N PHE A 34 3.81 -6.81 -8.22
CA PHE A 34 2.40 -7.08 -8.00
C PHE A 34 1.63 -5.77 -8.05
N LEU A 35 0.56 -5.75 -8.84
CA LEU A 35 -0.39 -4.67 -8.93
C LEU A 35 -1.74 -5.17 -8.40
N GLY A 36 -2.38 -4.46 -7.47
CA GLY A 36 -3.67 -4.91 -6.94
C GLY A 36 -4.23 -3.99 -5.86
N THR A 37 -5.46 -4.27 -5.43
CA THR A 37 -6.14 -3.49 -4.40
C THR A 37 -5.68 -3.91 -3.00
N PHE A 38 -5.18 -2.97 -2.20
CA PHE A 38 -4.80 -3.23 -0.82
C PHE A 38 -6.02 -3.53 0.05
N THR A 39 -6.05 -4.72 0.64
CA THR A 39 -7.17 -5.16 1.51
C THR A 39 -6.78 -5.32 2.95
N GLY A 40 -5.48 -5.34 3.27
CA GLY A 40 -5.02 -5.32 4.65
C GLY A 40 -3.61 -5.83 4.84
N THR A 41 -3.18 -5.79 6.10
CA THR A 41 -1.88 -6.25 6.56
C THR A 41 -2.01 -7.04 7.85
N ASP A 42 -1.03 -7.89 8.15
CA ASP A 42 -0.94 -8.60 9.44
C ASP A 42 0.10 -7.96 10.39
N LYS A 43 0.30 -8.59 11.56
CA LYS A 43 1.28 -8.17 12.58
C LYS A 43 2.74 -8.21 12.10
N HIS A 44 3.01 -8.98 11.05
CA HIS A 44 4.33 -9.10 10.43
C HIS A 44 4.51 -8.18 9.23
N LEU A 45 3.51 -7.33 8.96
CA LEU A 45 3.46 -6.41 7.84
C LEU A 45 3.45 -7.12 6.48
N ASN A 46 2.94 -8.36 6.44
CA ASN A 46 2.61 -9.01 5.17
C ASN A 46 1.42 -8.29 4.55
N ILE A 47 1.47 -8.02 3.24
CA ILE A 47 0.43 -7.29 2.54
C ILE A 47 -0.49 -8.25 1.80
N ILE A 48 -1.80 -8.01 1.90
CA ILE A 48 -2.82 -8.71 1.12
C ILE A 48 -3.30 -7.79 0.00
N LEU A 49 -3.23 -8.27 -1.23
CA LEU A 49 -3.81 -7.62 -2.41
C LEU A 49 -4.95 -8.46 -2.99
N ALA A 50 -6.07 -7.83 -3.29
CA ALA A 50 -7.16 -8.42 -4.08
C ALA A 50 -7.09 -7.97 -5.55
N ASN A 51 -7.70 -8.76 -6.43
CA ASN A 51 -7.73 -8.54 -7.87
C ASN A 51 -6.33 -8.30 -8.46
N ALA A 52 -5.34 -9.03 -7.96
CA ALA A 52 -3.95 -8.76 -8.22
C ALA A 52 -3.47 -9.37 -9.55
N GLU A 53 -2.53 -8.68 -10.18
CA GLU A 53 -1.75 -9.12 -11.33
C GLU A 53 -0.27 -9.19 -10.95
N GLU A 54 0.40 -10.26 -11.37
CA GLU A 54 1.84 -10.47 -11.23
C GLU A 54 2.53 -10.18 -12.56
N PHE A 55 3.54 -9.33 -12.53
CA PHE A 55 4.47 -9.08 -13.62
C PHE A 55 5.86 -9.51 -13.21
N ARG A 56 6.65 -10.02 -14.15
CA ARG A 56 8.04 -10.37 -13.90
C ARG A 56 8.92 -9.71 -14.93
N PHE A 57 9.88 -8.92 -14.47
CA PHE A 57 10.82 -8.21 -15.36
C PHE A 57 12.25 -8.75 -15.25
N ALA A 58 12.56 -9.52 -14.20
CA ALA A 58 13.85 -10.15 -14.01
C ALA A 58 13.69 -11.55 -13.38
N PRO A 59 14.64 -12.48 -13.65
CA PRO A 59 15.66 -12.39 -14.72
C PRO A 59 15.01 -12.43 -16.12
N ARG A 60 15.74 -12.02 -17.16
CA ARG A 60 15.15 -11.78 -18.51
C ARG A 60 14.58 -13.06 -19.13
N GLU A 61 15.18 -14.19 -18.82
CA GLU A 61 14.80 -15.53 -19.26
C GLU A 61 13.41 -15.94 -18.74
N GLU A 62 13.02 -15.41 -17.58
CA GLU A 62 11.73 -15.66 -16.93
C GLU A 62 10.78 -14.47 -17.04
N ALA A 63 11.15 -13.42 -17.78
CA ALA A 63 10.35 -12.21 -17.86
C ALA A 63 8.98 -12.50 -18.48
N ASN A 64 7.93 -12.04 -17.80
CA ASN A 64 6.56 -12.03 -18.29
C ASN A 64 6.03 -10.59 -18.25
N PRO A 65 6.27 -9.79 -19.30
CA PRO A 65 5.81 -8.40 -19.35
C PRO A 65 4.31 -8.28 -19.56
N ASN A 66 3.65 -9.34 -20.05
CA ASN A 66 2.19 -9.35 -20.26
C ASN A 66 1.42 -9.55 -18.95
N GLY A 67 2.12 -9.90 -17.87
CA GLY A 67 1.53 -10.16 -16.57
C GLY A 67 0.70 -11.45 -16.53
N ARG A 68 0.21 -11.77 -15.34
CA ARG A 68 -0.76 -12.85 -15.10
C ARG A 68 -1.68 -12.45 -13.96
N TYR A 69 -2.98 -12.66 -14.13
CA TYR A 69 -3.94 -12.51 -13.03
C TYR A 69 -3.75 -13.59 -11.97
N VAL A 70 -3.63 -13.17 -10.71
CA VAL A 70 -3.37 -14.02 -9.54
C VAL A 70 -4.44 -13.89 -8.44
N GLY A 71 -5.42 -13.00 -8.60
CA GLY A 71 -6.59 -12.93 -7.72
C GLY A 71 -6.27 -12.36 -6.33
N LEU A 72 -6.39 -13.17 -5.28
CA LEU A 72 -6.07 -12.77 -3.90
C LEU A 72 -4.69 -13.30 -3.52
N VAL A 73 -3.76 -12.42 -3.19
CA VAL A 73 -2.38 -12.80 -2.86
C VAL A 73 -1.92 -12.18 -1.56
N MET A 74 -1.12 -12.93 -0.80
CA MET A 74 -0.37 -12.42 0.34
C MET A 74 1.11 -12.31 -0.06
N ILE A 75 1.68 -11.12 0.08
CA ILE A 75 3.08 -10.84 -0.21
C ILE A 75 3.84 -10.74 1.12
N PRO A 76 4.80 -11.65 1.38
CA PRO A 76 5.59 -11.61 2.60
C PRO A 76 6.43 -10.34 2.70
N ARG A 77 6.43 -9.70 3.88
CA ARG A 77 7.18 -8.45 4.13
C ARG A 77 8.63 -8.51 3.70
N ARG A 78 9.29 -9.66 3.94
CA ARG A 78 10.72 -9.91 3.64
C ARG A 78 11.06 -9.85 2.15
N LEU A 79 10.07 -10.07 1.28
CA LEU A 79 10.27 -10.04 -0.16
C LEU A 79 10.06 -8.65 -0.73
N MET A 80 9.48 -7.70 0.02
CA MET A 80 9.09 -6.39 -0.51
C MET A 80 10.24 -5.40 -0.44
N VAL A 81 10.57 -4.78 -1.58
CA VAL A 81 11.59 -3.73 -1.69
C VAL A 81 10.98 -2.34 -1.85
N LYS A 82 9.79 -2.23 -2.45
CA LYS A 82 9.11 -0.96 -2.69
C LYS A 82 7.60 -1.15 -2.68
N ILE A 83 6.89 -0.18 -2.12
CA ILE A 83 5.43 -0.05 -2.19
C ILE A 83 5.13 1.34 -2.70
N GLU A 84 4.29 1.45 -3.73
CA GLU A 84 3.89 2.71 -4.35
C GLU A 84 2.36 2.76 -4.42
N ALA A 85 1.79 3.93 -4.14
CA ALA A 85 0.38 4.23 -4.29
C ALA A 85 0.20 5.36 -5.32
N PRO A 86 -0.95 5.44 -6.00
CA PRO A 86 -1.30 6.57 -6.86
C PRO A 86 -1.21 7.91 -6.12
N GLU A 87 -0.83 8.95 -6.84
CA GLU A 87 -0.79 10.31 -6.32
C GLU A 87 -2.22 10.80 -6.03
N GLY A 88 -2.44 11.38 -4.83
CA GLY A 88 -3.76 11.88 -4.40
C GLY A 88 -4.44 11.14 -3.25
N VAL A 89 -3.85 10.07 -2.70
CA VAL A 89 -4.45 9.33 -1.56
C VAL A 89 -4.31 10.06 -0.21
N LEU A 90 -3.36 10.99 -0.10
CA LEU A 90 -3.11 11.74 1.12
C LEU A 90 -3.88 13.06 1.11
N GLU A 91 -5.22 13.00 1.16
CA GLU A 91 -5.97 14.18 1.60
C GLU A 91 -5.60 14.45 3.06
N SER A 92 -5.01 15.62 3.31
CA SER A 92 -4.80 16.16 4.64
C SER A 92 -6.15 16.26 5.34
N THR A 93 -6.45 15.28 6.19
CA THR A 93 -7.47 15.45 7.22
C THR A 93 -6.89 16.38 8.29
N ASP A 94 -6.79 17.67 7.93
CA ASP A 94 -6.72 18.74 8.90
C ASP A 94 -8.10 18.77 9.57
N GLY A 95 -8.16 18.20 10.77
CA GLY A 95 -9.39 18.17 11.56
C GLY A 95 -9.77 19.57 12.01
N ASP A 96 -10.82 20.12 11.41
CA ASP A 96 -11.69 21.09 12.09
C ASP A 96 -12.76 20.30 12.84
N ASN A 97 -12.48 20.04 14.12
CA ASN A 97 -13.40 19.36 15.02
C ASN A 97 -14.25 20.42 15.72
N SER A 98 -15.28 20.93 15.06
CA SER A 98 -16.35 21.71 15.69
C SER A 98 -17.59 20.84 15.88
N GLU A 99 -17.53 19.92 16.85
CA GLU A 99 -18.73 19.38 17.48
C GLU A 99 -19.18 20.39 18.55
N ASP A 100 -20.08 21.30 18.20
CA ASP A 100 -20.93 21.95 19.20
C ASP A 100 -22.33 22.23 18.63
N GLY A 101 -23.31 21.46 19.13
CA GLY A 101 -24.72 21.79 19.16
C GLY A 101 -25.52 21.72 17.85
N MET A 102 -26.29 20.64 17.65
CA MET A 102 -27.70 20.79 17.24
C MET A 102 -28.52 19.51 17.48
N TYR A 103 -28.86 19.28 18.74
CA TYR A 103 -30.16 18.73 19.10
C TYR A 103 -30.85 19.76 20.00
N THR A 104 -31.62 20.66 19.39
CA THR A 104 -32.77 21.36 19.98
C THR A 104 -33.79 21.64 18.88
#